data_AF-E9N3T6-F1
#
_entry.id   AF-E9N3T6-F1
#
_cell.length_a   1.000
_cell.length_b   1.000
_cell.length_c   1.000
_cell.angle_alpha   90.00
_cell.angle_beta   90.00
_cell.angle_gamma   90.00
#
_symmetry.space_group_name_H-M   'P 1'
#
loop_
_entity.id
_entity.type
_entity.pdbx_description
1 polymer ?
#
loop_
_entity_poly.entity_id
_entity_poly.type
_entity_poly.pdbx_seq_one_letter_code
_entity_poly.pdbx_strand_id
1 'polypeptide(L)'
;MKYLITVAAIILSYIFLVEAQVGVPGGFSTKDVNDPKIQALAGKALQRINAASNDLFQQTIVKVISAKTQVVAGTNTVLELLIAPTSCRKNETSAGNCEAVSNGTKQICTVAIWEKPWENFEEITIKECKSA
;
A
#
# COMPACT_ATOMS: atom_id res chain seq x y z
N MET A 1 -40.23 -4.83 -30.53
CA MET A 1 -39.47 -3.55 -30.58
C MET A 1 -39.11 -2.99 -29.21
N LYS A 2 -40.01 -2.90 -28.22
CA LYS A 2 -39.69 -2.37 -26.88
C LYS A 2 -38.55 -3.11 -26.15
N TYR A 3 -38.49 -4.44 -26.25
CA TYR A 3 -37.43 -5.27 -25.62
C TYR A 3 -36.03 -5.05 -26.20
N LEU A 4 -35.92 -4.80 -27.50
CA LEU A 4 -34.65 -4.50 -28.16
C LEU A 4 -34.11 -3.14 -27.71
N ILE A 5 -35.01 -2.16 -27.51
CA ILE A 5 -34.66 -0.83 -27.01
C ILE A 5 -34.21 -0.90 -25.55
N THR A 6 -34.88 -1.69 -24.70
CA THR A 6 -34.46 -1.86 -23.29
C THR A 6 -33.15 -2.62 -23.15
N VAL A 7 -32.91 -3.66 -23.94
CA VAL A 7 -31.62 -4.40 -23.92
C VAL A 7 -30.47 -3.51 -24.39
N ALA A 8 -30.67 -2.71 -25.45
CA ALA A 8 -29.67 -1.77 -25.92
C ALA A 8 -29.32 -0.69 -24.87
N ALA A 9 -30.33 -0.16 -24.15
CA ALA A 9 -30.12 0.82 -23.08
C ALA A 9 -29.33 0.24 -21.89
N ILE A 10 -29.57 -1.02 -21.52
CA ILE A 10 -28.84 -1.70 -20.45
C ILE A 10 -27.37 -1.92 -20.85
N ILE A 11 -27.10 -2.34 -22.09
CA ILE A 11 -25.73 -2.53 -22.60
C ILE A 11 -24.98 -1.19 -22.64
N LEU A 12 -25.63 -0.11 -23.09
CA LEU A 12 -25.04 1.24 -23.09
C LEU A 12 -24.73 1.74 -21.68
N SER A 13 -25.56 1.44 -20.68
CA SER A 13 -25.29 1.80 -19.27
C SER A 13 -24.09 1.06 -18.67
N TYR A 14 -23.81 -0.16 -19.14
CA TYR A 14 -22.69 -0.97 -18.65
C TYR A 14 -21.32 -0.48 -19.16
N ILE A 15 -21.29 0.19 -20.32
CA ILE A 15 -20.04 0.66 -20.96
C ILE A 15 -19.49 1.91 -20.25
N PHE A 16 -20.34 2.69 -19.55
CA PHE A 16 -19.93 3.94 -18.88
C PHE A 16 -19.18 3.76 -17.55
N LEU A 17 -19.06 2.54 -17.01
CA LEU A 17 -18.35 2.31 -15.74
C LEU A 17 -16.88 1.90 -15.91
N VAL A 18 -16.37 1.81 -17.15
CA VAL A 18 -14.95 1.56 -17.38
C VAL A 18 -14.21 2.89 -17.40
N GLU A 19 -13.92 3.43 -16.22
CA GLU A 19 -12.91 4.48 -16.06
C GLU A 19 -11.54 3.88 -16.38
N ALA A 20 -11.15 3.92 -17.66
CA ALA A 20 -9.78 3.65 -18.04
C ALA A 20 -8.88 4.74 -17.43
N GLN A 21 -8.14 4.40 -16.38
CA GLN A 21 -7.05 5.26 -15.87
C GLN A 21 -5.95 5.36 -16.94
N VAL A 22 -6.06 6.34 -17.82
CA VAL A 22 -5.01 6.70 -18.77
C VAL A 22 -3.86 7.30 -17.97
N GLY A 23 -2.89 6.47 -17.58
CA GLY A 23 -1.68 6.92 -16.91
C GLY A 23 -0.79 7.73 -17.84
N VAL A 24 -0.34 8.91 -17.41
CA VAL A 24 0.67 9.70 -18.12
C VAL A 24 2.01 8.95 -18.03
N PRO A 25 2.74 8.71 -19.15
CA PRO A 25 4.05 8.08 -19.10
C PRO A 25 4.99 8.82 -18.14
N GLY A 26 5.60 8.07 -17.22
CA GLY A 26 6.50 8.63 -16.20
C GLY A 26 5.81 9.40 -15.08
N GLY A 27 4.48 9.54 -15.07
CA GLY A 27 3.71 10.07 -13.94
C GLY A 27 3.36 9.00 -12.91
N PHE A 28 2.85 9.41 -11.75
CA PHE A 28 2.26 8.46 -10.80
C PHE A 28 0.92 7.93 -11.33
N SER A 29 0.75 6.62 -11.28
CA SER A 29 -0.52 5.93 -11.47
C SER A 29 -0.98 5.32 -10.15
N THR A 30 -2.23 5.55 -9.76
CA THR A 30 -2.84 4.88 -8.60
C THR A 30 -2.84 3.36 -8.82
N LYS A 31 -2.65 2.59 -7.74
CA LYS A 31 -2.74 1.14 -7.72
C LYS A 31 -3.79 0.69 -6.72
N ASP A 32 -4.38 -0.47 -6.98
CA ASP A 32 -5.28 -1.11 -6.02
C ASP A 32 -4.48 -1.48 -4.77
N VAL A 33 -4.97 -1.03 -3.62
CA VAL A 33 -4.35 -1.33 -2.33
C VAL A 33 -4.41 -2.81 -1.99
N ASN A 34 -5.35 -3.56 -2.59
CA ASN A 34 -5.50 -5.00 -2.39
C ASN A 34 -4.69 -5.84 -3.39
N ASP A 35 -3.96 -5.21 -4.31
CA ASP A 35 -3.05 -5.92 -5.21
C ASP A 35 -2.04 -6.74 -4.38
N PRO A 36 -1.87 -8.05 -4.65
CA PRO A 36 -0.95 -8.91 -3.90
C PRO A 36 0.49 -8.37 -3.84
N LYS A 37 0.97 -7.71 -4.90
CA LYS A 37 2.28 -7.06 -4.91
C LYS A 37 2.31 -5.87 -3.95
N ILE A 38 1.26 -5.05 -3.92
CA ILE A 38 1.16 -3.91 -3.00
C ILE A 38 1.12 -4.39 -1.55
N GLN A 39 0.38 -5.45 -1.25
CA GLN A 39 0.34 -6.06 0.09
C GLN A 39 1.71 -6.62 0.51
N ALA A 40 2.42 -7.29 -0.40
CA ALA A 40 3.78 -7.77 -0.14
C ALA A 40 4.76 -6.61 0.13
N LEU A 41 4.70 -5.55 -0.67
CA LEU A 41 5.52 -4.34 -0.47
C LEU A 41 5.18 -3.63 0.84
N ALA A 42 3.90 -3.57 1.23
CA ALA A 42 3.48 -3.04 2.52
C ALA A 42 4.10 -3.85 3.68
N GLY A 43 4.11 -5.18 3.59
CA GLY A 43 4.79 -6.04 4.56
C GLY A 43 6.28 -5.75 4.70
N LYS A 44 7.01 -5.61 3.59
CA LYS A 44 8.43 -5.21 3.59
C LYS A 44 8.63 -3.80 4.17
N ALA A 45 7.76 -2.85 3.82
CA ALA A 45 7.79 -1.50 4.35
C ALA A 45 7.59 -1.49 5.88
N LEU A 46 6.67 -2.30 6.41
CA LEU A 46 6.46 -2.45 7.85
C LEU A 46 7.69 -3.02 8.55
N GLN A 47 8.33 -4.05 7.98
CA GLN A 47 9.59 -4.59 8.52
C GLN A 47 10.66 -3.49 8.59
N ARG A 48 10.78 -2.66 7.54
CA ARG A 48 11.71 -1.53 7.51
C ARG A 48 11.37 -0.48 8.57
N ILE A 49 10.09 -0.13 8.75
CA ILE A 49 9.62 0.79 9.80
C ILE A 49 9.99 0.25 11.19
N ASN A 50 9.72 -1.03 11.46
CA ASN A 50 10.03 -1.64 12.75
C ASN A 50 11.54 -1.68 13.02
N ALA A 51 12.36 -1.94 12.00
CA ALA A 51 13.81 -1.93 12.12
C ALA A 51 14.40 -0.53 12.31
N ALA A 52 13.80 0.50 11.71
CA ALA A 52 14.28 1.89 11.81
C ALA A 52 13.75 2.64 13.05
N SER A 53 12.64 2.19 13.62
CA SER A 53 12.01 2.80 14.79
C SER A 53 12.77 2.47 16.09
N ASN A 54 12.90 3.46 16.97
CA ASN A 54 13.45 3.30 18.33
C ASN A 54 12.42 2.77 19.34
N ASP A 55 11.18 2.49 18.93
CA ASP A 55 10.16 1.92 19.81
C ASP A 55 10.59 0.52 20.28
N LEU A 56 10.30 0.17 21.54
CA LEU A 56 10.51 -1.16 22.09
C LEU A 56 9.50 -2.17 21.53
N PHE A 57 8.34 -1.71 21.10
CA PHE A 57 7.26 -2.53 20.57
C PHE A 57 7.21 -2.48 19.04
N GLN A 58 6.77 -3.58 18.45
CA GLN A 58 6.53 -3.67 17.03
C GLN A 58 5.26 -2.90 16.66
N GLN A 59 5.29 -2.26 15.51
CA GLN A 59 4.12 -1.72 14.84
C GLN A 59 3.53 -2.80 13.93
N THR A 60 2.22 -2.70 13.68
CA THR A 60 1.51 -3.51 12.68
C THR A 60 0.74 -2.62 11.71
N ILE A 61 0.47 -3.13 10.52
CA ILE A 61 -0.36 -2.43 9.52
C ILE A 61 -1.82 -2.63 9.91
N VAL A 62 -2.54 -1.52 10.11
CA VAL A 62 -4.00 -1.51 10.21
C VAL A 62 -4.62 -1.57 8.82
N LYS A 63 -4.09 -0.77 7.88
CA LYS A 63 -4.47 -0.79 6.46
C LYS A 63 -3.47 -0.05 5.59
N VAL A 64 -3.46 -0.40 4.30
CA VAL A 64 -2.86 0.41 3.23
C VAL A 64 -3.88 1.49 2.85
N ILE A 65 -3.52 2.77 3.04
CA ILE A 65 -4.39 3.91 2.75
C ILE A 65 -4.37 4.20 1.25
N SER A 66 -3.18 4.25 0.66
CA SER A 66 -3.00 4.55 -0.75
C SER A 66 -1.76 3.84 -1.29
N ALA A 67 -1.81 3.55 -2.59
CA ALA A 67 -0.69 3.01 -3.33
C ALA A 67 -0.62 3.70 -4.70
N LYS A 68 0.58 4.15 -5.08
CA LYS A 68 0.83 4.73 -6.39
C LYS A 68 2.20 4.32 -6.91
N THR A 69 2.31 4.10 -8.21
CA THR A 69 3.56 3.69 -8.85
C THR A 69 3.95 4.66 -9.93
N GLN A 70 5.24 4.85 -10.13
CA GLN A 70 5.81 5.66 -11.19
C GLN A 70 6.92 4.85 -11.87
N VAL A 71 6.95 4.88 -13.20
CA VAL A 71 8.07 4.33 -13.98
C VAL A 71 9.13 5.41 -14.12
N VAL A 72 10.35 5.11 -13.67
CA VAL A 72 11.54 5.96 -13.75
C VAL A 72 12.70 5.10 -14.27
N ALA A 73 13.94 5.28 -13.79
CA ALA A 73 15.00 4.28 -13.93
C ALA A 73 14.71 3.07 -13.03
N GLY A 74 13.59 2.37 -13.25
CA GLY A 74 13.02 1.37 -12.34
C GLY A 74 11.54 1.63 -12.07
N THR A 75 10.97 0.90 -11.11
CA THR A 75 9.62 1.15 -10.60
C THR A 75 9.71 1.76 -9.22
N ASN A 76 9.15 2.96 -9.03
CA ASN A 76 9.03 3.59 -7.72
C ASN A 76 7.59 3.47 -7.23
N THR A 77 7.38 2.72 -6.16
CA THR A 77 6.09 2.53 -5.51
C THR A 77 6.04 3.34 -4.23
N VAL A 78 5.06 4.23 -4.10
CA VAL A 78 4.83 5.01 -2.87
C VAL A 78 3.56 4.50 -2.20
N LEU A 79 3.70 4.14 -0.92
CA LEU A 79 2.63 3.64 -0.08
C LEU A 79 2.38 4.61 1.07
N GLU A 80 1.12 4.85 1.40
CA GLU A 80 0.70 5.42 2.68
C GLU A 80 0.09 4.31 3.55
N LEU A 81 0.70 4.06 4.70
CA LEU A 81 0.33 2.98 5.60
C LEU A 81 -0.23 3.55 6.90
N LEU A 82 -1.41 3.11 7.29
CA LEU A 82 -1.91 3.31 8.65
C LEU A 82 -1.34 2.21 9.53
N ILE A 83 -0.49 2.57 10.49
CA ILE A 83 0.12 1.66 11.44
C ILE A 83 -0.34 1.92 12.87
N ALA A 84 -0.26 0.89 13.70
CA ALA A 84 -0.56 0.97 15.13
C ALA A 84 0.45 0.14 15.94
N PRO A 85 0.73 0.53 17.19
CA PRO A 85 1.60 -0.25 18.06
C PRO A 85 0.92 -1.57 18.44
N THR A 86 1.76 -2.56 18.75
CA THR A 86 1.34 -3.89 19.22
C THR A 86 1.90 -4.14 20.62
N SER A 87 1.49 -5.25 21.26
CA SER A 87 2.10 -5.72 22.50
C SER A 87 3.38 -6.53 22.28
N CYS A 88 3.73 -6.84 21.03
CA CYS A 88 4.94 -7.60 20.72
C CYS A 88 6.19 -6.75 20.91
N ARG A 89 7.12 -7.23 21.73
CA ARG A 89 8.41 -6.58 21.89
C ARG A 89 9.33 -6.90 20.71
N LYS A 90 10.20 -5.96 20.36
CA LYS A 90 11.33 -6.23 19.46
C LYS A 90 12.33 -7.16 20.16
N ASN A 91 12.91 -8.10 19.41
CA ASN A 91 13.88 -9.11 19.88
C ASN A 91 13.32 -10.26 20.73
N GLU A 92 11.99 -10.36 20.89
CA GLU A 92 11.36 -11.54 21.47
C GLU A 92 10.67 -12.34 20.37
N THR A 93 10.85 -13.67 20.38
CA THR A 93 10.10 -14.56 19.50
C THR A 93 8.64 -14.51 19.92
N SER A 94 7.85 -13.72 19.20
CA SER A 94 6.42 -13.60 19.45
C SER A 94 5.75 -14.92 19.07
N ALA A 95 5.09 -15.58 20.02
CA ALA A 95 4.46 -16.90 19.82
C ALA A 95 3.19 -16.85 18.95
N GLY A 96 2.84 -15.69 18.38
CA GLY A 96 1.64 -15.47 17.59
C GLY A 96 1.69 -14.18 16.77
N ASN A 97 0.56 -13.84 16.13
CA ASN A 97 0.44 -12.63 15.33
C ASN A 97 0.47 -11.37 16.21
N CYS A 98 1.28 -10.39 15.83
CA CYS A 98 1.37 -9.10 16.51
C CYS A 98 0.20 -8.20 16.13
N GLU A 99 -0.88 -8.29 16.90
CA GLU A 99 -2.10 -7.51 16.71
C GLU A 99 -1.99 -6.11 17.31
N ALA A 100 -2.73 -5.17 16.72
CA ALA A 100 -2.75 -3.79 17.17
C ALA A 100 -3.41 -3.67 18.56
N VAL A 101 -2.80 -2.89 19.45
CA VAL A 101 -3.43 -2.56 20.74
C VAL A 101 -4.50 -1.49 20.55
N SER A 102 -5.63 -1.63 21.25
CA SER A 102 -6.81 -0.78 21.09
C SER A 102 -6.55 0.71 21.38
N ASN A 103 -5.72 0.99 22.38
CA ASN A 103 -5.41 2.36 22.84
C ASN A 103 -4.10 2.92 22.26
N GLY A 104 -3.54 2.26 21.25
CA GLY A 104 -2.32 2.70 20.60
C GLY A 104 -2.53 3.95 19.74
N THR A 105 -1.62 4.91 19.84
CA THR A 105 -1.60 6.07 18.92
C THR A 105 -1.27 5.56 17.53
N LYS A 106 -2.18 5.78 16.57
CA LYS A 106 -1.98 5.38 15.18
C LYS A 106 -1.11 6.40 14.47
N GLN A 107 -0.35 5.94 13.48
CA GLN A 107 0.49 6.79 12.66
C GLN A 107 0.24 6.51 11.18
N ILE A 108 0.35 7.54 10.36
CA ILE A 108 0.41 7.42 8.91
C ILE A 108 1.88 7.54 8.50
N CYS A 109 2.39 6.50 7.87
CA CYS A 109 3.74 6.47 7.33
C CYS A 109 3.73 6.44 5.81
N THR A 110 4.50 7.34 5.21
CA THR A 110 4.72 7.39 3.76
C THR A 110 6.05 6.69 3.45
N VAL A 111 6.00 5.64 2.65
CA VAL A 111 7.17 4.82 2.30
C VAL A 111 7.32 4.74 0.79
N ALA A 112 8.53 4.95 0.29
CA ALA A 112 8.87 4.76 -1.12
C ALA A 112 9.72 3.50 -1.27
N ILE A 113 9.34 2.62 -2.20
CA ILE A 113 10.07 1.42 -2.58
C ILE A 113 10.52 1.56 -4.04
N TRP A 114 11.83 1.55 -4.29
CA TRP A 114 12.40 1.63 -5.62
C TRP A 114 13.01 0.29 -6.04
N GLU A 115 12.46 -0.31 -7.08
CA GLU A 115 12.87 -1.61 -7.61
C GLU A 115 13.51 -1.46 -9.00
N LYS A 116 14.67 -2.10 -9.20
CA LYS A 116 15.29 -2.31 -10.52
C LYS A 116 15.60 -3.80 -10.68
N PRO A 117 14.66 -4.61 -11.24
CA PRO A 117 14.82 -6.05 -11.32
C PRO A 117 16.08 -6.50 -12.07
N TRP A 118 16.48 -5.76 -13.12
CA TRP A 118 17.69 -6.05 -13.92
C TRP A 118 19.00 -5.83 -13.18
N GLU A 119 18.98 -5.13 -12.04
CA GLU A 119 20.13 -4.90 -11.16
C GLU A 119 20.02 -5.69 -9.84
N ASN A 120 18.96 -6.50 -9.65
CA ASN A 120 18.62 -7.11 -8.37
C ASN A 120 18.62 -6.09 -7.21
N PHE A 121 18.07 -4.90 -7.48
CA PHE A 121 18.09 -3.77 -6.57
C PHE A 121 16.69 -3.48 -6.04
N GLU A 122 16.60 -3.32 -4.72
CA GLU A 122 15.42 -2.86 -3.99
C GLU A 122 15.86 -1.92 -2.88
N GLU A 123 15.29 -0.72 -2.84
CA GLU A 123 15.53 0.25 -1.78
C GLU A 123 14.22 0.69 -1.14
N ILE A 124 14.11 0.59 0.18
CA ILE A 124 12.94 0.98 0.96
C ILE A 124 13.30 2.21 1.80
N THR A 125 12.71 3.35 1.44
CA THR A 125 12.90 4.64 2.11
C THR A 125 11.63 5.06 2.83
N ILE A 126 11.71 5.20 4.15
CA ILE A 126 10.66 5.83 4.96
C ILE A 126 10.78 7.34 4.76
N LYS A 127 9.78 7.98 4.14
CA LYS A 127 9.80 9.42 3.84
C LYS A 127 9.39 10.23 5.06
N GLU A 128 8.29 9.84 5.70
CA GLU A 128 7.80 10.46 6.92
C GLU A 128 6.86 9.50 7.66
N CYS A 129 6.73 9.70 8.97
CA CYS A 129 5.68 9.11 9.79
C CYS A 129 5.13 10.20 10.71
N LYS A 130 3.80 10.36 10.74
CA LYS A 130 3.10 11.34 11.56
C LYS A 130 1.91 10.71 12.26
N SER A 131 1.48 11.27 13.39
CA SER A 131 0.25 10.83 14.05
C SER A 131 -0.94 10.94 13.09
N ALA A 132 -1.77 9.89 13.07
CA ALA A 132 -2.93 9.77 12.18
C ALA A 132 -4.09 10.67 12.60
#